data_AF-A0A3R5XED1-F1
#
_entry.id   AF-A0A3R5XED1-F1
#
_cell.length_a   1.000
_cell.length_b   1.000
_cell.length_c   1.000
_cell.angle_alpha   90.00
_cell.angle_beta   90.00
_cell.angle_gamma   90.00
#
_symmetry.space_group_name_H-M   'P 1'
#
loop_
_entity.id
_entity.type
_entity.pdbx_description
1 polymer ?
#
loop_
_entity_poly.entity_id
_entity_poly.type
_entity_poly.pdbx_seq_one_letter_code
_entity_poly.pdbx_strand_id
1 'polypeptide(L)'
;MNIFSEVKGYLTARQVAENYGLQVRRNGLACCPFHDDKHPSMKIDKNYHCFACAVGGDAIDYVSRMFGLSQYEAALKIVEDFRLPIEVKHCIKKWSWRYSCNGKVEFCTYTKK
;
A
#
# COMPACT_ATOMS: atom_id res chain seq x y z
N MET A 1 -6.72 21.01 -1.03
CA MET A 1 -6.01 20.07 -1.93
C MET A 1 -6.34 18.65 -1.48
N ASN A 2 -6.36 17.68 -2.41
CA ASN A 2 -6.77 16.30 -2.12
C ASN A 2 -5.54 15.43 -1.96
N ILE A 3 -5.37 14.79 -0.80
CA ILE A 3 -4.25 13.89 -0.49
C ILE A 3 -4.03 12.83 -1.58
N PHE A 4 -5.10 12.29 -2.15
CA PHE A 4 -5.01 11.27 -3.19
C PHE A 4 -4.35 11.79 -4.46
N SER A 5 -4.66 13.03 -4.85
CA SER A 5 -4.06 13.64 -6.04
C SER A 5 -2.61 14.02 -5.80
N GLU A 6 -2.28 14.47 -4.59
CA GLU A 6 -0.90 14.82 -4.22
C GLU A 6 0.00 13.58 -4.21
N VAL A 7 -0.40 12.50 -3.51
CA VAL A 7 0.37 11.25 -3.47
C VAL A 7 0.63 10.70 -4.88
N LYS A 8 -0.39 10.71 -5.75
CA LYS A 8 -0.27 10.27 -7.15
C LYS A 8 0.60 11.20 -8.01
N GLY A 9 0.80 12.46 -7.58
CA GLY A 9 1.72 13.39 -8.21
C GLY A 9 3.18 13.10 -7.89
N TYR A 10 3.47 12.60 -6.68
CA TYR A 10 4.83 12.28 -6.25
C TYR A 10 5.29 10.87 -6.66
N LEU A 11 4.39 9.88 -6.57
CA LEU A 11 4.75 8.47 -6.70
C LEU A 11 3.88 7.73 -7.70
N THR A 12 4.54 6.86 -8.46
CA THR A 12 3.91 5.91 -9.37
C THR A 12 3.67 4.57 -8.68
N ALA A 13 2.71 3.77 -9.19
CA ALA A 13 2.48 2.41 -8.69
C ALA A 13 3.76 1.56 -8.74
N ARG A 14 4.57 1.74 -9.79
CA ARG A 14 5.88 1.08 -9.91
C ARG A 14 6.82 1.39 -8.77
N GLN A 15 7.07 2.67 -8.47
CA GLN A 15 7.98 3.07 -7.39
C GLN A 15 7.49 2.53 -6.04
N VAL A 16 6.16 2.58 -5.83
CA VAL A 16 5.54 2.07 -4.61
C VAL A 16 5.75 0.56 -4.50
N ALA A 17 5.48 -0.19 -5.55
CA ALA A 17 5.64 -1.64 -5.56
C ALA A 17 7.10 -2.08 -5.42
N GLU A 18 8.05 -1.41 -6.11
CA GLU A 18 9.49 -1.68 -6.00
C GLU A 18 9.98 -1.48 -4.55
N ASN A 19 9.51 -0.43 -3.86
CA ASN A 19 9.86 -0.18 -2.46
C ASN A 19 9.34 -1.27 -1.50
N TYR A 20 8.18 -1.85 -1.79
CA TYR A 20 7.64 -2.98 -1.03
C TYR A 20 8.20 -4.34 -1.46
N GLY A 21 9.22 -4.36 -2.32
CA GLY A 21 9.96 -5.58 -2.70
C GLY A 21 9.48 -6.26 -3.98
N LEU A 22 8.58 -5.64 -4.76
CA LEU A 22 8.16 -6.18 -6.05
C LEU A 22 9.28 -6.02 -7.08
N GLN A 23 9.71 -7.12 -7.68
CA GLN A 23 10.70 -7.10 -8.76
C GLN A 23 10.02 -6.80 -10.10
N VAL A 24 10.17 -5.56 -10.57
CA VAL A 24 9.68 -5.12 -11.87
C VAL A 24 10.76 -5.29 -12.92
N ARG A 25 10.47 -6.04 -14.00
CA ARG A 25 11.38 -6.23 -15.12
C ARG A 25 11.52 -4.95 -15.95
N ARG A 26 12.55 -4.88 -16.79
CA ARG A 26 12.81 -3.71 -17.68
C ARG A 26 11.66 -3.38 -18.61
N ASN A 27 10.82 -4.36 -18.96
CA ASN A 27 9.63 -4.18 -19.80
C ASN A 27 8.37 -3.72 -19.02
N GLY A 28 8.51 -3.41 -17.73
CA GLY A 28 7.38 -2.99 -16.88
C GLY A 28 6.46 -4.14 -16.47
N LEU A 29 6.89 -5.40 -16.67
CA LEU A 29 6.15 -6.58 -16.22
C LEU A 29 6.68 -7.08 -14.87
N ALA A 30 5.77 -7.54 -14.03
CA ALA A 30 6.05 -8.16 -12.73
C ALA A 30 5.10 -9.35 -12.50
N CYS A 31 5.48 -10.25 -11.59
CA CYS A 31 4.56 -11.26 -11.08
C CYS A 31 3.54 -10.57 -10.17
N CYS A 32 2.27 -10.92 -10.31
CA CYS A 32 1.24 -10.29 -9.49
C CYS A 32 1.33 -10.77 -8.04
N PRO A 33 1.41 -9.87 -7.03
CA PRO A 33 1.44 -10.28 -5.62
C PRO A 33 0.06 -10.66 -5.07
N PHE A 34 -1.02 -10.40 -5.83
CA PHE A 34 -2.40 -10.58 -5.38
C PHE A 34 -3.01 -11.94 -5.76
N HIS A 35 -2.27 -12.78 -6.47
CA HIS A 35 -2.64 -14.17 -6.74
C HIS A 35 -1.37 -15.02 -6.86
N ASP A 36 -1.50 -16.35 -6.86
CA ASP A 36 -0.37 -17.25 -7.08
C ASP A 36 0.04 -17.24 -8.56
N ASP A 37 0.98 -16.35 -8.89
CA ASP A 37 1.45 -16.11 -10.25
C ASP A 37 2.88 -16.64 -10.47
N LYS A 38 3.04 -17.52 -11.45
CA LYS A 38 4.34 -18.12 -11.82
C LYS A 38 5.04 -17.37 -12.96
N HIS A 39 4.30 -16.58 -13.73
CA HIS A 39 4.81 -15.87 -14.90
C HIS A 39 4.45 -14.39 -14.80
N PRO A 40 5.34 -13.45 -15.16
CA PRO A 40 5.05 -12.03 -15.01
C PRO A 40 3.85 -11.60 -15.87
N SER A 41 2.66 -11.55 -15.25
CA SER A 41 1.37 -11.26 -15.89
C SER A 41 0.81 -9.88 -15.56
N MET A 42 1.49 -9.13 -14.69
CA MET A 42 1.10 -7.79 -14.26
C MET A 42 1.97 -6.73 -14.92
N LYS A 43 1.35 -5.76 -15.59
CA LYS A 43 2.03 -4.57 -16.09
C LYS A 43 1.91 -3.45 -15.07
N ILE A 44 3.03 -2.79 -14.76
CA ILE A 44 3.12 -1.75 -13.75
C ILE A 44 4.00 -0.57 -14.21
N ASP A 45 3.36 0.59 -14.32
CA ASP A 45 3.99 1.87 -14.64
C ASP A 45 3.46 2.93 -13.66
N LYS A 46 2.66 3.90 -14.12
CA LYS A 46 1.92 4.83 -13.25
C LYS A 46 0.83 4.13 -12.46
N ASN A 47 0.12 3.24 -13.14
CA ASN A 47 -0.92 2.36 -12.60
C ASN A 47 -0.46 0.90 -12.81
N TYR A 48 -1.14 -0.04 -12.15
CA TYR A 48 -0.90 -1.45 -12.33
C TYR A 48 -2.15 -2.15 -12.87
N HIS A 49 -1.94 -3.17 -13.70
CA HIS A 49 -3.00 -4.06 -14.17
C HIS A 49 -2.46 -5.46 -14.39
N CYS A 50 -3.13 -6.45 -13.81
CA CYS A 50 -2.83 -7.86 -13.96
C CYS A 50 -3.77 -8.49 -14.96
N PHE A 51 -3.23 -9.02 -16.06
CA PHE A 51 -4.04 -9.63 -17.12
C PHE A 51 -4.63 -10.99 -16.71
N ALA A 52 -4.03 -11.68 -15.73
CA ALA A 52 -4.51 -12.99 -15.26
C ALA A 52 -5.70 -12.90 -14.30
N CYS A 53 -5.62 -12.07 -13.26
CA CYS A 53 -6.68 -11.93 -12.25
C CYS A 53 -7.56 -10.67 -12.43
N ALA A 54 -7.34 -9.89 -13.49
CA ALA A 54 -8.03 -8.64 -13.81
C ALA A 54 -7.94 -7.54 -12.73
N VAL A 55 -7.11 -7.72 -11.70
CA VAL A 55 -6.90 -6.70 -10.68
C VAL A 55 -6.09 -5.56 -11.26
N GLY A 56 -6.49 -4.34 -10.95
CA GLY A 56 -5.77 -3.15 -11.37
C GLY A 56 -6.18 -1.94 -10.57
N GLY A 57 -5.31 -0.95 -10.57
CA GLY A 57 -5.49 0.25 -9.76
C GLY A 57 -4.27 1.17 -9.84
N ASP A 58 -4.24 2.13 -8.93
CA ASP A 58 -3.14 3.07 -8.79
C ASP A 58 -2.21 2.68 -7.62
N ALA A 59 -1.23 3.53 -7.33
CA ALA A 59 -0.30 3.34 -6.22
C ALA A 59 -1.00 3.18 -4.86
N ILE A 60 -2.12 3.86 -4.64
CA ILE A 60 -2.84 3.85 -3.37
C ILE A 60 -3.67 2.57 -3.24
N ASP A 61 -4.33 2.17 -4.32
CA ASP A 61 -5.05 0.90 -4.40
C ASP A 61 -4.11 -0.29 -4.20
N TYR A 62 -2.91 -0.24 -4.76
CA TYR A 62 -1.88 -1.26 -4.55
C TYR A 62 -1.55 -1.46 -3.06
N VAL A 63 -1.28 -0.37 -2.34
CA VAL A 63 -0.98 -0.39 -0.89
C VAL A 63 -2.19 -0.79 -0.08
N SER A 64 -3.36 -0.27 -0.42
CA SER A 64 -4.63 -0.63 0.22
C SER A 64 -4.86 -2.14 0.17
N ARG A 65 -4.65 -2.79 -0.98
CA ARG A 65 -4.79 -4.23 -1.12
C ARG A 65 -3.69 -5.01 -0.42
N MET A 66 -2.45 -4.55 -0.52
CA MET A 66 -1.29 -5.21 0.09
C MET A 66 -1.41 -5.26 1.63
N PHE A 67 -1.86 -4.17 2.25
CA PHE A 67 -1.96 -4.06 3.71
C PHE A 67 -3.38 -4.22 4.28
N GLY A 68 -4.40 -4.39 3.43
CA GLY A 68 -5.80 -4.49 3.85
C GLY A 68 -6.34 -3.19 4.47
N LEU A 69 -5.84 -2.04 4.04
CA LEU A 69 -6.18 -0.71 4.58
C LEU A 69 -7.24 -0.01 3.74
N SER A 70 -7.96 0.95 4.32
CA SER A 70 -8.79 1.86 3.51
C SER A 70 -7.91 2.71 2.58
N GLN A 71 -8.47 3.24 1.49
CA GLN A 71 -7.70 4.08 0.55
C GLN A 71 -7.05 5.28 1.24
N TYR A 72 -7.74 5.89 2.20
CA TYR A 72 -7.20 7.02 2.96
C TYR A 72 -6.03 6.61 3.86
N GLU A 73 -6.15 5.49 4.59
CA GLU A 73 -5.06 4.94 5.40
C GLU A 73 -3.88 4.50 4.54
N ALA A 74 -4.13 3.94 3.35
CA ALA A 74 -3.08 3.59 2.40
C ALA A 74 -2.33 4.85 1.90
N ALA A 75 -3.05 5.93 1.62
CA ALA A 75 -2.44 7.20 1.26
C ALA A 75 -1.56 7.76 2.39
N LEU A 76 -2.05 7.73 3.64
CA LEU A 76 -1.27 8.13 4.82
C LEU A 76 -0.01 7.26 4.98
N LYS A 77 -0.17 5.94 4.83
CA LYS A 77 0.95 5.00 4.91
C LYS A 77 2.03 5.29 3.86
N ILE A 78 1.63 5.61 2.63
CA ILE A 78 2.58 6.02 1.58
C ILE A 78 3.31 7.31 1.98
N VAL A 79 2.59 8.31 2.50
CA VAL A 79 3.22 9.55 2.97
C VAL A 79 4.26 9.29 4.06
N GLU A 80 3.95 8.42 5.02
CA GLU A 80 4.86 8.02 6.10
C GLU A 80 6.06 7.21 5.60
N ASP A 81 5.82 6.16 4.82
CA ASP A 81 6.84 5.23 4.32
C ASP A 81 7.84 5.94 3.38
N PHE A 82 7.36 6.88 2.55
CA PHE A 82 8.19 7.63 1.60
C PHE A 82 8.60 9.02 2.10
N ARG A 83 8.18 9.42 3.30
CA ARG A 83 8.44 10.73 3.92
C ARG A 83 8.10 11.91 2.99
N LEU A 84 6.92 11.85 2.37
CA LEU A 84 6.47 12.91 1.46
C LEU A 84 6.13 14.19 2.24
N PRO A 85 6.42 15.39 1.70
CA PRO A 85 6.13 16.66 2.34
C PRO A 85 4.64 17.05 2.17
N ILE A 86 3.72 16.17 2.56
CA ILE A 86 2.28 16.37 2.45
C ILE A 86 1.71 16.59 3.86
N GLU A 87 1.05 17.73 4.06
CA GLU A 87 0.37 18.02 5.33
C GLU A 87 -0.94 17.23 5.42
N VAL A 88 -0.94 16.22 6.27
CA VAL A 88 -2.12 15.39 6.53
C VAL A 88 -2.76 15.80 7.85
N LYS A 89 -4.05 16.19 7.83
CA LYS A 89 -4.82 16.43 9.06
C LYS A 89 -5.02 15.10 9.78
N HIS A 90 -4.19 14.87 10.79
CA HIS A 90 -4.16 13.61 11.52
C HIS A 90 -5.37 13.51 12.46
N CYS A 91 -6.47 12.89 12.02
CA CYS A 91 -7.45 12.35 12.94
C CYS A 91 -6.90 11.03 13.49
N ILE A 92 -6.08 11.13 14.53
CA ILE A 92 -5.39 9.99 15.16
C ILE A 92 -6.43 8.93 15.57
N LYS A 93 -6.52 7.83 14.82
CA LYS A 93 -6.82 6.52 15.41
C LYS A 93 -5.47 5.86 15.62
N LYS A 94 -4.98 5.86 16.87
CA LYS A 94 -3.70 5.24 17.25
C LYS A 94 -3.68 3.78 16.77
N TRP A 95 -2.90 3.49 15.73
CA TRP A 95 -2.39 2.15 15.50
C TRP A 95 -1.23 1.95 16.49
N SER A 96 -1.53 1.36 17.65
CA SER A 96 -0.51 1.03 18.65
C SER A 96 0.21 -0.26 18.25
N TRP A 97 1.26 -0.18 17.45
CA TRP A 97 2.35 -1.14 17.58
C TRP A 97 3.19 -0.73 18.79
N ARG A 98 2.76 -1.12 19.99
CA ARG A 98 3.67 -1.19 21.14
C ARG A 98 4.35 -2.53 21.05
N TYR A 99 5.63 -2.55 20.66
CA TYR A 99 6.51 -3.55 21.24
C TYR A 99 6.48 -3.31 22.76
N SER A 100 5.80 -4.21 23.48
CA SER A 100 5.84 -4.23 24.93
C SER A 100 7.07 -5.03 25.34
N CYS A 101 8.13 -4.35 25.76
CA CYS A 101 9.03 -4.97 26.72
C CYS A 101 8.31 -4.97 28.07
N ASN A 102 8.20 -6.15 28.70
CA ASN A 102 7.63 -6.46 30.03
C ASN A 102 6.17 -6.95 30.09
N GLY A 103 5.86 -8.02 29.33
CA GLY A 103 5.52 -9.29 29.99
C GLY A 103 4.15 -9.49 30.64
N LYS A 104 3.07 -8.84 30.19
CA LYS A 104 1.70 -9.33 30.46
C LYS A 104 0.82 -9.18 29.22
N VAL A 105 0.40 -10.32 28.67
CA VAL A 105 -0.53 -10.43 27.54
C VAL A 105 -1.95 -10.49 28.09
N GLU A 106 -2.75 -9.46 27.84
CA GLU A 106 -4.21 -9.57 27.95
C GLU A 106 -4.81 -9.36 26.56
N PHE A 107 -5.53 -10.38 26.11
CA PHE A 107 -6.21 -10.40 24.81
C PHE A 107 -7.38 -9.43 24.84
N CYS A 108 -7.43 -8.51 23.88
CA CYS A 108 -8.57 -7.61 23.72
C CYS A 108 -9.33 -7.97 22.44
N THR A 109 -10.52 -8.55 22.60
CA THR A 109 -11.42 -8.92 21.51
C THR A 109 -11.97 -7.68 20.81
N TYR A 110 -11.89 -7.67 19.50
CA TYR A 110 -12.45 -6.66 18.62
C TYR A 110 -13.98 -6.76 18.57
N THR A 111 -14.68 -5.87 19.26
CA THR A 111 -16.13 -5.67 19.06
C THR A 111 -16.34 -4.53 18.05
N LYS A 112 -16.73 -4.89 16.82
CA LYS A 112 -17.46 -4.00 15.91
C LYS A 112 -18.81 -3.67 16.55
N LYS A 113 -19.10 -2.38 16.76
CA LYS A 113 -20.48 -1.93 16.93
C LYS A 113 -21.18 -1.92 15.58
#